data_AF-A0A200J891-F1
#
_entry.id   AF-A0A200J891-F1
#
_cell.length_a   1.000
_cell.length_b   1.000
_cell.length_c   1.000
_cell.angle_alpha   90.00
_cell.angle_beta   90.00
_cell.angle_gamma   90.00
#
_symmetry.space_group_name_H-M   'P 1'
#
loop_
_entity.id
_entity.type
_entity.pdbx_description
1 polymer ?
#
loop_
_entity_poly.entity_id
_entity_poly.type
_entity_poly.pdbx_seq_one_letter_code
_entity_poly.pdbx_strand_id
1 'polypeptide(L)'
;MAMENVVKLYKDAIRELEEIWQEGRSTIQSNCPDLSYGEVLDAMQVMDCTEQTMVTIPSQEFQEKLSLAHQMSSKFSTLTKDITAKIGELVQRDQELAKQLA
;
A
#
# COMPACT_ATOMS: atom_id res chain seq x y z
N MET A 1 -2.28 11.25 8.74
CA MET A 1 -3.45 11.71 7.94
C MET A 1 -3.24 11.58 6.42
N ALA A 2 -2.18 12.12 5.79
CA ALA A 2 -1.97 11.91 4.33
C ALA A 2 -1.41 10.52 3.96
N MET A 3 -0.39 10.04 4.69
CA MET A 3 0.24 8.75 4.39
C MET A 3 -0.67 7.55 4.69
N GLU A 4 -1.52 7.67 5.72
CA GLU A 4 -2.55 6.66 6.02
C GLU A 4 -3.56 6.52 4.88
N ASN A 5 -3.92 7.62 4.22
CA ASN A 5 -4.81 7.58 3.05
C ASN A 5 -4.15 6.87 1.86
N VAL A 6 -2.85 7.09 1.63
CA VAL A 6 -2.08 6.39 0.60
C VAL A 6 -2.01 4.89 0.90
N VAL A 7 -1.73 4.52 2.14
CA VAL A 7 -1.72 3.12 2.58
C VAL A 7 -3.09 2.48 2.40
N LYS A 8 -4.16 3.19 2.76
CA LYS A 8 -5.53 2.70 2.57
C LYS A 8 -5.85 2.50 1.09
N LEU A 9 -5.53 3.47 0.24
CA LEU A 9 -5.78 3.41 -1.20
C LEU A 9 -5.18 2.15 -1.84
N TYR A 10 -3.89 1.86 -1.59
CA TYR A 10 -3.26 0.67 -2.17
C TYR A 10 -3.82 -0.64 -1.60
N LYS A 11 -4.21 -0.67 -0.32
CA LYS A 11 -4.88 -1.86 0.25
C LYS A 11 -6.26 -2.09 -0.35
N ASP A 12 -7.04 -1.03 -0.52
CA ASP A 12 -8.35 -1.09 -1.16
C ASP A 12 -8.20 -1.54 -2.61
N ALA A 13 -7.21 -1.01 -3.35
CA ALA A 13 -6.93 -1.41 -4.72
C ALA A 13 -6.55 -2.90 -4.85
N ILE A 14 -5.72 -3.45 -3.96
CA ILE A 14 -5.40 -4.89 -3.96
C ILE A 14 -6.66 -5.74 -3.78
N ARG A 15 -7.54 -5.36 -2.84
CA ARG A 15 -8.82 -6.06 -2.65
C ARG A 15 -9.71 -5.95 -3.89
N GLU A 16 -9.81 -4.77 -4.49
CA GLU A 16 -10.62 -4.56 -5.69
C GLU A 16 -10.16 -5.43 -6.87
N LEU A 17 -8.85 -5.67 -7.02
CA LEU A 17 -8.34 -6.60 -8.04
C LEU A 17 -8.84 -8.04 -7.83
N GLU A 18 -8.84 -8.51 -6.57
CA GLU A 18 -9.35 -9.83 -6.21
C GLU A 18 -10.86 -9.93 -6.46
N GLU A 19 -11.62 -8.89 -6.09
CA GLU A 19 -13.06 -8.80 -6.30
C GLU A 19 -13.40 -8.83 -7.80
N ILE A 20 -12.76 -7.98 -8.60
CA ILE A 20 -12.95 -7.93 -10.06
C ILE A 20 -12.61 -9.28 -10.71
N TRP A 21 -11.54 -9.95 -10.27
CA TRP A 21 -11.18 -11.26 -10.78
C TRP A 21 -12.25 -12.32 -10.52
N GLN A 22 -12.76 -12.38 -9.29
CA GLN A 22 -13.80 -13.34 -8.92
C GLN A 22 -15.14 -13.03 -9.60
N GLU A 23 -15.55 -11.76 -9.63
CA GLU A 23 -16.79 -11.33 -10.30
C GLU A 23 -16.74 -11.60 -11.80
N GLY A 24 -15.60 -11.28 -12.45
CA GLY A 24 -15.41 -11.53 -13.88
C GLY A 24 -15.51 -13.01 -14.22
N ARG A 25 -14.85 -13.88 -13.43
CA ARG A 25 -14.92 -15.34 -13.61
C ARG A 25 -16.33 -15.88 -13.42
N SER A 26 -17.00 -15.46 -12.35
CA SER A 26 -18.38 -15.84 -12.07
C SER A 26 -19.34 -15.41 -13.19
N THR A 27 -19.14 -14.19 -13.72
CA THR A 27 -19.90 -13.67 -14.84
C THR A 27 -19.68 -14.50 -16.11
N ILE A 28 -18.44 -14.82 -16.46
CA ILE A 28 -18.16 -15.64 -17.66
C ILE A 28 -18.77 -17.04 -17.50
N GLN A 29 -18.61 -17.67 -16.35
CA GLN A 29 -19.10 -19.03 -16.11
C GLN A 29 -20.64 -19.10 -16.11
N SER A 30 -21.32 -18.07 -15.61
CA SER A 30 -22.79 -18.01 -15.67
C SER A 30 -23.32 -17.78 -17.10
N ASN A 31 -22.56 -17.11 -17.96
CA ASN A 31 -22.93 -16.86 -19.36
C ASN A 31 -22.49 -17.99 -20.31
N CYS A 32 -21.60 -18.88 -19.87
CA CYS A 32 -21.10 -20.01 -20.64
C CYS A 32 -21.22 -21.33 -19.84
N PRO A 33 -22.45 -21.78 -19.51
CA PRO A 33 -22.67 -22.94 -18.63
C PRO A 33 -22.18 -24.26 -19.22
N ASP A 34 -22.01 -24.34 -20.53
CA ASP A 34 -21.52 -25.53 -21.24
C ASP A 34 -19.98 -25.64 -21.23
N LEU A 35 -19.27 -24.55 -20.87
CA LEU A 35 -17.82 -24.56 -20.75
C LEU A 35 -17.41 -25.02 -19.35
N SER A 36 -16.44 -25.92 -19.30
CA SER A 36 -15.76 -26.26 -18.07
C SER A 36 -14.94 -25.09 -17.55
N TYR A 37 -14.59 -25.15 -16.26
CA TYR A 37 -13.72 -24.16 -15.63
C TYR A 37 -12.38 -23.98 -16.36
N GLY A 38 -11.79 -25.07 -16.87
CA GLY A 38 -10.54 -25.02 -17.62
C GLY A 38 -10.68 -24.30 -18.96
N GLU A 39 -11.74 -24.60 -19.72
CA GLU A 39 -11.99 -23.96 -21.02
C GLU A 39 -12.25 -22.46 -20.88
N VAL A 40 -12.91 -22.04 -19.80
CA VAL A 40 -13.06 -20.62 -19.46
C VAL A 40 -11.70 -19.96 -19.23
N LEU A 41 -10.81 -20.59 -18.44
CA LEU A 41 -9.47 -20.05 -18.19
C LEU A 41 -8.62 -19.99 -19.46
N ASP A 42 -8.67 -21.02 -20.30
CA ASP A 42 -7.93 -21.07 -21.57
C ASP A 42 -8.40 -19.95 -22.51
N ALA A 43 -9.72 -19.73 -22.61
CA ALA A 43 -10.28 -18.65 -23.41
C ALA A 43 -9.89 -17.26 -22.88
N MET A 44 -9.88 -17.08 -21.56
CA MET A 44 -9.43 -15.83 -20.94
C MET A 44 -7.93 -15.59 -21.14
N GLN A 45 -7.12 -16.64 -21.11
CA GLN A 45 -5.67 -16.58 -21.35
C GLN A 45 -5.33 -16.11 -22.76
N VAL A 46 -6.12 -16.48 -23.79
CA VAL A 46 -5.95 -15.97 -25.16
C VAL A 46 -6.04 -14.45 -25.23
N MET A 47 -6.83 -13.84 -24.33
CA MET A 47 -6.99 -12.39 -24.21
C MET A 47 -6.03 -11.77 -23.17
N ASP A 48 -5.04 -12.53 -22.69
CA ASP A 48 -4.11 -12.17 -21.62
C ASP A 48 -4.79 -11.79 -20.29
N CYS A 49 -6.02 -12.26 -20.09
CA CYS A 49 -6.81 -12.04 -18.87
C CYS A 49 -6.60 -13.23 -17.92
N THR A 50 -5.50 -13.22 -17.18
CA THR A 50 -5.13 -14.30 -16.25
C THR A 50 -5.10 -13.78 -14.82
N GLU A 51 -5.14 -14.66 -13.82
CA GLU A 51 -4.94 -14.26 -12.42
C GLU A 51 -3.58 -13.58 -12.23
N GLN A 52 -2.58 -14.00 -13.00
CA GLN A 52 -1.25 -13.43 -12.95
C GLN A 52 -1.26 -11.96 -13.41
N THR A 53 -1.89 -11.67 -14.54
CA THR A 53 -1.92 -10.33 -15.15
C THR A 53 -2.93 -9.40 -14.48
N MET A 54 -4.06 -9.95 -14.00
CA MET A 54 -5.14 -9.19 -13.40
C MET A 54 -4.97 -8.96 -11.89
N VAL A 55 -4.36 -9.90 -11.16
CA VAL A 55 -4.28 -9.85 -9.70
C VAL A 55 -2.83 -9.85 -9.22
N THR A 56 -2.05 -10.87 -9.59
CA THR A 56 -0.76 -11.12 -8.97
C THR A 56 0.25 -10.01 -9.23
N ILE A 57 0.49 -9.68 -10.51
CA ILE A 57 1.47 -8.65 -10.89
C ILE A 57 1.06 -7.27 -10.34
N PRO A 58 -0.19 -6.78 -10.56
CA PRO A 58 -0.58 -5.47 -10.04
C PRO A 58 -0.57 -5.42 -8.50
N SER A 59 -0.94 -6.52 -7.82
CA SER A 59 -0.85 -6.59 -6.35
C SER A 59 0.57 -6.49 -5.84
N GLN A 60 1.54 -7.13 -6.52
CA GLN A 60 2.96 -6.99 -6.19
C GLN A 60 3.43 -5.54 -6.34
N GLU A 61 3.08 -4.88 -7.45
CA GLU A 61 3.41 -3.46 -7.66
C GLU A 61 2.83 -2.57 -6.56
N PHE A 62 1.57 -2.80 -6.15
CA PHE A 62 0.96 -2.05 -5.05
C PHE A 62 1.59 -2.34 -3.69
N GLN A 63 2.02 -3.59 -3.43
CA GLN A 63 2.76 -3.95 -2.23
C GLN A 63 4.13 -3.24 -2.16
N GLU A 64 4.82 -3.09 -3.28
CA GLU A 64 6.06 -2.31 -3.35
C GLU A 64 5.81 -0.83 -3.02
N LYS A 65 4.74 -0.24 -3.56
CA LYS A 65 4.36 1.15 -3.21
C LYS A 65 4.01 1.30 -1.74
N LEU A 66 3.33 0.32 -1.14
CA LEU A 66 3.04 0.28 0.30
C LEU A 66 4.31 0.25 1.14
N SER A 67 5.30 -0.56 0.75
CA SER A 67 6.59 -0.62 1.44
C SER A 67 7.30 0.74 1.43
N LEU A 68 7.32 1.41 0.28
CA LEU A 68 7.88 2.76 0.15
C LEU A 68 7.15 3.79 1.02
N ALA A 69 5.82 3.75 1.03
CA ALA A 69 4.99 4.63 1.86
C ALA A 69 5.31 4.47 3.36
N HIS A 70 5.42 3.23 3.84
CA HIS A 70 5.83 2.95 5.23
C HIS A 70 7.24 3.44 5.54
N GLN A 71 8.19 3.21 4.63
CA GLN A 71 9.57 3.67 4.80
C GLN A 71 9.64 5.20 4.91
N MET A 72 8.91 5.92 4.06
CA MET A 72 8.82 7.39 4.11
C MET A 72 8.19 7.87 5.42
N SER A 73 7.10 7.22 5.86
CA SER A 73 6.44 7.55 7.13
C SER A 73 7.39 7.40 8.32
N SER A 74 8.14 6.29 8.36
CA SER A 74 9.12 6.02 9.39
C SER A 74 10.24 7.07 9.41
N LYS A 75 10.83 7.38 8.24
CA LYS A 75 11.86 8.42 8.11
C LYS A 75 11.38 9.78 8.61
N PHE A 76 10.16 10.17 8.25
CA PHE A 76 9.57 11.44 8.70
C PHE A 76 9.35 11.47 10.21
N SER A 77 8.83 10.37 10.79
CA SER A 77 8.63 10.25 12.24
C SER A 77 9.95 10.35 13.01
N THR A 78 10.99 9.66 12.54
CA THR A 78 12.34 9.75 13.12
C THR A 78 12.88 11.18 13.05
N LEU A 79 12.80 11.82 11.88
CA LEU A 79 13.28 13.20 11.73
C LEU A 79 12.56 14.17 12.67
N THR A 80 11.24 14.02 12.83
CA THR A 80 10.47 14.86 13.76
C THR A 80 10.93 14.66 15.20
N LYS A 81 11.12 13.41 15.62
CA LYS A 81 11.65 13.09 16.97
C LYS A 81 13.02 13.71 17.20
N ASP A 82 13.93 13.58 16.24
CA ASP A 82 15.28 14.11 16.34
C ASP A 82 15.30 15.64 16.44
N ILE A 83 14.45 16.32 15.65
CA ILE A 83 14.29 17.79 15.72
C ILE A 83 13.75 18.19 17.10
N THR A 84 12.69 17.54 17.58
CA THR A 84 12.10 17.83 18.89
C THR A 84 13.10 17.61 20.02
N ALA A 85 13.87 16.51 19.98
CA ALA A 85 14.90 16.23 20.97
C ALA A 85 15.99 17.31 20.99
N LYS A 86 16.52 17.69 19.82
CA LYS A 86 17.54 18.75 19.72
C LYS A 86 17.03 20.11 20.21
N ILE A 87 15.77 20.46 19.93
CA ILE A 87 15.16 21.68 20.48
C ILE A 87 15.11 21.60 22.00
N GLY A 88 14.69 20.46 22.56
CA GLY A 88 14.67 20.23 24.00
C GLY A 88 16.04 20.41 24.66
N GLU A 89 17.09 19.84 24.05
CA GLU A 89 18.48 20.01 24.52
C GLU A 89 18.94 21.47 24.50
N LEU A 90 18.59 22.22 23.44
CA LEU A 90 18.92 23.64 23.32
C LEU A 90 18.22 24.47 24.41
N VAL A 91 16.93 24.23 24.63
CA VAL A 91 16.15 24.91 25.67
C VAL A 91 16.71 24.61 27.06
N GLN A 92 17.05 23.34 27.34
CA GLN A 92 17.63 22.95 28.63
C GLN A 92 18.97 23.67 28.86
N ARG A 93 19.87 23.65 27.87
CA ARG A 93 21.17 24.31 27.97
C ARG A 93 21.03 25.82 28.19
N ASP A 94 20.10 26.46 27.49
CA ASP A 94 19.83 27.90 27.66
C ASP A 94 19.35 28.24 29.08
N GLN A 95 18.45 27.41 29.64
CA GLN A 95 17.99 27.56 31.02
C GLN A 95 19.11 27.33 32.06
N GLU A 96 19.99 26.37 31.82
CA GLU A 96 21.16 26.13 32.69
C GLU A 96 22.12 27.32 32.68
N LEU A 97 22.40 27.88 31.49
CA LEU A 97 23.24 29.07 31.35
C LEU A 97 22.61 30.31 32.03
N ALA A 98 21.30 30.52 31.86
CA ALA A 98 20.60 31.63 32.49
C ALA A 98 20.69 31.57 34.03
N LYS A 99 20.63 30.37 34.62
CA LYS A 99 20.79 30.17 36.07
C LYS A 99 22.20 30.44 36.58
N GLN A 100 23.22 30.29 35.74
CA GLN A 100 24.62 30.58 36.11
C GLN A 100 24.95 32.07 36.06
N LEU A 101 24.14 32.87 35.36
CA LEU A 101 24.32 34.32 35.19
C LEU A 101 23.46 35.15 36.16
N ALA A 102 22.59 34.51 36.95
CA ALA A 102 21.74 35.13 37.98
C ALA A 102 22.36 34.99 39.37
#